data_AF-A0A4S9A144-F1
#
_entry.id   AF-A0A4S9A144-F1
#
_cell.length_a   1.000
_cell.length_b   1.000
_cell.length_c   1.000
_cell.angle_alpha   90.00
_cell.angle_beta   90.00
_cell.angle_gamma   90.00
#
_symmetry.space_group_name_H-M   'P 1'
#
loop_
_entity.id
_entity.type
_entity.pdbx_description
1 polymer ?
#
loop_
_entity_poly.entity_id
_entity_poly.type
_entity_poly.pdbx_seq_one_letter_code
_entity_poly.pdbx_strand_id
1 'polypeptide(L)'
;MIRDRWLQSSREAYTSCTSILEAAKLHIRNLRPHRAHLSNLRFESNCAACMLEPWTHLLPCGHGLCTVCLRACCGQVLDGCRVQVDECAICEADIGPQCIRDFVPPTAATRVLALDGGGVKGMVQLEVLAHLLKEIGLGEEVHLSTYFDLMVGSSIGGICALGLGTRGWSLQECREKFLQFSQQIFAPKSRYARFLSRTTSGWFDVLVNAFRLTFFNGIYDSGPMDTILRESFGDSSYMIQPDSQHHTKVAVVVNEASSSETTIFSNYNKLHHPKTECYAWPATDSHYQALKIWQAFWNPISLLGKSYQDGGLSYNNPCAIAINEGNLLATSRHNKQIIISVGCGRLYTPPLIQTSVFRRFIRVFEETLNAQRQHEAVKLLTKDGMMDLIRLNPRLDLHDVTLDDISSVSSLSASVEAAFTSCSARQFMLDAKSAARRLLASLFYFELDWKLRKSDDKGKTMQKGFVRTRLRREEFESLRARYPDVHFRIGDTQIGLSLCAEVEILYTSKTELFNIEIVHRSWAEEISGSPFSIAGLQEAQCEYLPLSLCGRLKRKRA
;
A
#
# COMPACT_ATOMS: atom_id res chain seq x y z
N MET A 1 39.97 30.32 -6.77
CA MET A 1 39.90 30.62 -8.22
C MET A 1 39.32 29.48 -9.06
N ILE A 2 39.94 28.28 -9.12
CA ILE A 2 39.37 27.12 -9.87
C ILE A 2 38.05 26.64 -9.25
N ARG A 3 38.02 26.48 -7.91
CA ARG A 3 36.79 26.16 -7.16
C ARG A 3 35.68 27.17 -7.42
N ASP A 4 35.99 28.45 -7.40
CA ASP A 4 35.00 29.52 -7.53
C ASP A 4 34.47 29.63 -8.98
N ARG A 5 35.34 29.43 -9.99
CA ARG A 5 34.91 29.30 -11.40
C ARG A 5 34.04 28.06 -11.63
N TRP A 6 34.37 26.93 -11.02
CA TRP A 6 33.57 25.71 -11.10
C TRP A 6 32.20 25.87 -10.43
N LEU A 7 32.17 26.50 -9.25
CA LEU A 7 30.93 26.83 -8.53
C LEU A 7 30.07 27.83 -9.32
N GLN A 8 30.69 28.83 -9.95
CA GLN A 8 29.98 29.81 -10.76
C GLN A 8 29.42 29.17 -12.04
N SER A 9 30.22 28.40 -12.78
CA SER A 9 29.77 27.68 -13.97
C SER A 9 28.67 26.65 -13.66
N SER A 10 28.78 25.97 -12.52
CA SER A 10 27.73 25.05 -12.04
C SER A 10 26.45 25.82 -11.71
N ARG A 11 26.53 26.96 -10.99
CA ARG A 11 25.38 27.82 -10.71
C ARG A 11 24.72 28.33 -11.98
N GLU A 12 25.50 28.81 -12.94
CA GLU A 12 25.01 29.28 -14.26
C GLU A 12 24.30 28.14 -15.01
N ALA A 13 24.88 26.93 -15.02
CA ALA A 13 24.26 25.76 -15.63
C ALA A 13 22.93 25.38 -14.97
N TYR A 14 22.85 25.39 -13.62
CA TYR A 14 21.59 25.16 -12.90
C TYR A 14 20.55 26.27 -13.14
N THR A 15 20.97 27.53 -13.34
CA THR A 15 20.04 28.62 -13.67
C THR A 15 19.45 28.51 -15.08
N SER A 16 20.07 27.73 -15.97
CA SER A 16 19.55 27.45 -17.31
C SER A 16 18.53 26.30 -17.35
N CYS A 17 18.43 25.51 -16.28
CA CYS A 17 17.51 24.38 -16.21
C CYS A 17 16.06 24.87 -16.17
N THR A 18 15.24 24.31 -17.05
CA THR A 18 13.82 24.67 -17.15
C THR A 18 12.95 23.86 -16.20
N SER A 19 13.38 22.70 -15.70
CA SER A 19 12.63 21.87 -14.72
C SER A 19 13.55 21.23 -13.68
N ILE A 20 12.97 20.67 -12.61
CA ILE A 20 13.74 19.95 -11.56
C ILE A 20 14.38 18.69 -12.15
N LEU A 21 13.69 17.99 -13.05
CA LEU A 21 14.25 16.82 -13.73
C LEU A 21 15.50 17.18 -14.56
N GLU A 22 15.50 18.30 -15.28
CA GLU A 22 16.69 18.75 -16.03
C GLU A 22 17.85 19.09 -15.10
N ALA A 23 17.58 19.75 -13.97
CA ALA A 23 18.58 19.99 -12.94
C ALA A 23 19.13 18.67 -12.36
N ALA A 24 18.29 17.66 -12.14
CA ALA A 24 18.70 16.35 -11.67
C ALA A 24 19.58 15.61 -12.69
N LYS A 25 19.25 15.67 -13.99
CA LYS A 25 20.07 15.11 -15.07
C LYS A 25 21.46 15.75 -15.11
N LEU A 26 21.51 17.08 -15.02
CA LEU A 26 22.77 17.82 -14.96
C LEU A 26 23.58 17.42 -13.71
N HIS A 27 22.91 17.29 -12.56
CA HIS A 27 23.53 16.86 -11.32
C HIS A 27 24.15 15.46 -11.44
N ILE A 28 23.41 14.48 -11.95
CA ILE A 28 23.91 13.11 -12.15
C ILE A 28 25.09 13.09 -13.13
N ARG A 29 25.05 13.91 -14.19
CA ARG A 29 26.18 14.08 -15.10
C ARG A 29 27.42 14.61 -14.37
N ASN A 30 27.25 15.54 -13.44
CA ASN A 30 28.33 16.09 -12.63
C ASN A 30 28.85 15.12 -11.55
N LEU A 31 28.07 14.11 -11.14
CA LEU A 31 28.54 13.05 -10.24
C LEU A 31 29.49 12.06 -10.93
N ARG A 32 29.39 11.89 -12.26
CA ARG A 32 30.18 10.90 -13.02
C ARG A 32 31.68 10.92 -12.73
N PRO A 33 32.38 12.07 -12.72
CA PRO A 33 33.82 12.12 -12.45
C PRO A 33 34.20 11.69 -11.03
N HIS A 34 33.24 11.66 -10.09
CA HIS A 34 33.48 11.35 -8.67
C HIS A 34 33.03 9.94 -8.26
N ARG A 35 32.54 9.13 -9.20
CA ARG A 35 31.96 7.81 -8.95
C ARG A 35 32.87 6.85 -8.19
N ALA A 36 34.19 6.86 -8.45
CA ALA A 36 35.16 6.01 -7.75
C ALA A 36 35.16 6.21 -6.21
N HIS A 37 34.78 7.40 -5.74
CA HIS A 37 34.63 7.68 -4.32
C HIS A 37 33.21 7.39 -3.83
N LEU A 38 32.21 7.70 -4.65
CA LEU A 38 30.80 7.55 -4.30
C LEU A 38 30.34 6.09 -4.27
N SER A 39 30.94 5.21 -5.06
CA SER A 39 30.58 3.79 -5.17
C SER A 39 30.72 3.01 -3.86
N ASN A 40 31.56 3.50 -2.94
CA ASN A 40 31.79 2.87 -1.64
C ASN A 40 30.90 3.45 -0.53
N LEU A 41 30.16 4.52 -0.82
CA LEU A 41 29.29 5.17 0.16
C LEU A 41 27.94 4.47 0.18
N ARG A 42 27.66 3.77 1.28
CA ARG A 42 26.31 3.30 1.58
C ARG A 42 25.56 4.42 2.30
N PHE A 43 24.55 4.96 1.64
CA PHE A 43 23.67 5.96 2.24
C PHE A 43 22.53 5.21 2.94
N GLU A 44 22.45 5.33 4.27
CA GLU A 44 21.53 4.56 5.10
C GLU A 44 20.06 4.82 4.72
N SER A 45 19.63 6.09 4.80
CA SER A 45 18.25 6.50 4.55
C SER A 45 18.08 7.50 3.39
N ASN A 46 19.15 8.09 2.88
CA ASN A 46 19.07 9.12 1.84
C ASN A 46 19.44 8.58 0.46
N CYS A 47 18.90 9.23 -0.56
CA CYS A 47 19.24 8.98 -1.96
C CYS A 47 20.74 9.14 -2.18
N ALA A 48 21.38 8.13 -2.75
CA ALA A 48 22.82 8.11 -3.01
C ALA A 48 23.28 9.15 -4.04
N ALA A 49 22.37 9.62 -4.89
CA ALA A 49 22.66 10.68 -5.85
C ALA A 49 22.55 12.07 -5.23
N CYS A 50 21.36 12.47 -4.78
CA CYS A 50 21.15 13.84 -4.30
C CYS A 50 21.49 14.05 -2.82
N MET A 51 21.52 13.00 -2.00
CA MET A 51 21.70 13.04 -0.54
C MET A 51 20.65 13.88 0.23
N LEU A 52 19.60 14.33 -0.46
CA LEU A 52 18.58 15.23 0.08
C LEU A 52 17.25 14.54 0.35
N GLU A 53 16.80 13.73 -0.60
CA GLU A 53 15.53 13.00 -0.54
C GLU A 53 15.79 11.58 -0.02
N PRO A 54 14.82 10.91 0.63
CA PRO A 54 14.99 9.52 0.99
C PRO A 54 15.08 8.70 -0.29
N TRP A 55 15.82 7.60 -0.26
CA TRP A 55 15.73 6.67 -1.37
C TRP A 55 14.36 5.99 -1.35
N THR A 56 13.76 5.84 -2.53
CA THR A 56 12.48 5.12 -2.73
C THR A 56 12.66 3.87 -3.57
N HIS A 57 13.78 3.79 -4.30
CA HIS A 57 14.12 2.71 -5.22
C HIS A 57 15.50 2.19 -4.85
N LEU A 58 15.54 1.00 -4.27
CA LEU A 58 16.80 0.30 -4.04
C LEU A 58 17.17 -0.47 -5.32
N LEU A 59 18.42 -0.31 -5.77
CA LEU A 59 18.95 -1.06 -6.91
C LEU A 59 19.67 -2.34 -6.43
N PRO A 60 19.80 -3.38 -7.28
CA PRO A 60 20.53 -4.62 -6.97
C PRO A 60 21.96 -4.41 -6.46
N CYS A 61 22.63 -3.34 -6.90
CA CYS A 61 23.96 -2.96 -6.41
C CYS A 61 23.97 -2.39 -4.96
N GLY A 62 22.81 -2.24 -4.33
CA GLY A 62 22.64 -1.71 -2.97
C GLY A 62 22.52 -0.19 -2.88
N HIS A 63 22.63 0.55 -3.99
CA HIS A 63 22.41 2.00 -3.99
C HIS A 63 20.93 2.35 -4.06
N GLY A 64 20.46 3.13 -3.08
CA GLY A 64 19.11 3.68 -3.06
C GLY A 64 19.03 5.02 -3.81
N LEU A 65 18.03 5.19 -4.67
CA LEU A 65 17.73 6.44 -5.38
C LEU A 65 16.31 6.93 -5.09
N CYS A 66 16.12 8.24 -5.03
CA CYS A 66 14.77 8.84 -5.06
C CYS A 66 14.20 8.80 -6.48
N THR A 67 12.88 8.89 -6.64
CA THR A 67 12.20 8.85 -7.95
C THR A 67 12.76 9.87 -8.95
N VAL A 68 13.02 11.12 -8.54
CA VAL A 68 13.56 12.16 -9.42
C VAL A 68 14.95 11.79 -9.93
N CYS A 69 15.83 11.32 -9.03
CA CYS A 69 17.18 10.91 -9.42
C CYS A 69 17.12 9.67 -10.32
N LEU A 70 16.33 8.66 -9.98
CA LEU A 70 16.15 7.46 -10.81
C LEU A 70 15.70 7.80 -12.24
N ARG A 71 14.73 8.71 -12.40
CA ARG A 71 14.25 9.18 -13.71
C ARG A 71 15.27 10.01 -14.48
N ALA A 72 16.20 10.65 -13.76
CA ALA A 72 17.27 11.43 -14.35
C ALA A 72 18.51 10.58 -14.70
N CYS A 73 18.67 9.42 -14.05
CA CYS A 73 19.60 8.36 -14.48
C CYS A 73 19.17 7.85 -15.86
N CYS A 74 20.08 7.26 -16.64
CA CYS A 74 19.89 6.87 -18.05
C CYS A 74 18.82 5.79 -18.32
N GLY A 75 17.83 5.63 -17.44
CA GLY A 75 16.74 4.69 -17.60
C GLY A 75 15.78 5.08 -18.73
N GLN A 76 15.38 4.09 -19.51
CA GLN A 76 14.38 4.25 -20.56
C GLN A 76 13.00 4.31 -19.92
N VAL A 77 12.29 5.42 -20.12
CA VAL A 77 10.87 5.53 -19.75
C VAL A 77 10.07 4.61 -20.66
N LEU A 78 9.52 3.53 -20.10
CA LEU A 78 8.70 2.57 -20.86
C LEU A 78 7.31 3.14 -21.10
N ASP A 79 6.74 3.79 -20.09
CA ASP A 79 5.46 4.49 -20.12
C ASP A 79 5.37 5.56 -19.02
N GLY A 80 4.19 6.13 -18.80
CA GLY A 80 4.00 7.24 -17.87
C GLY A 80 4.32 6.94 -16.40
N CYS A 81 4.35 5.67 -15.97
CA CYS A 81 4.57 5.31 -14.56
C CYS A 81 5.73 4.32 -14.32
N ARG A 82 6.49 3.94 -15.36
CA ARG A 82 7.55 2.92 -15.26
C ARG A 82 8.83 3.32 -15.96
N VAL A 83 9.96 3.05 -15.30
CA VAL A 83 11.31 3.28 -15.84
C VAL A 83 12.09 1.99 -15.80
N GLN A 84 12.66 1.60 -16.94
CA GLN A 84 13.68 0.56 -17.01
C GLN A 84 15.03 1.17 -16.67
N VAL A 85 15.78 0.55 -15.77
CA VAL A 85 17.07 1.06 -15.29
C VAL A 85 18.15 0.04 -15.60
N ASP A 86 18.95 0.31 -16.62
CA ASP A 86 20.02 -0.61 -17.06
C ASP A 86 21.33 -0.42 -16.27
N GLU A 87 21.61 0.78 -15.78
CA GLU A 87 22.87 1.11 -15.10
C GLU A 87 22.62 1.95 -13.82
N CYS A 88 23.36 1.63 -12.76
CA CYS A 88 23.38 2.46 -11.56
C CYS A 88 24.13 3.79 -11.80
N ALA A 89 23.48 4.94 -11.53
CA ALA A 89 24.13 6.23 -11.71
C ALA A 89 25.29 6.53 -10.74
N ILE A 90 25.47 5.73 -9.69
CA ILE A 90 26.50 5.94 -8.67
C ILE A 90 27.72 5.05 -8.89
N CYS A 91 27.51 3.75 -9.11
CA CYS A 91 28.62 2.80 -9.23
C CYS A 91 28.79 2.18 -10.62
N GLU A 92 27.96 2.54 -11.62
CA GLU A 92 28.00 1.99 -12.98
C GLU A 92 27.81 0.47 -13.06
N ALA A 93 27.35 -0.15 -11.97
CA ALA A 93 26.97 -1.54 -12.01
C ALA A 93 25.88 -1.72 -13.07
N ASP A 94 26.14 -2.65 -13.99
CA ASP A 94 25.14 -3.16 -14.91
C ASP A 94 24.07 -3.88 -14.08
N ILE A 95 22.88 -3.30 -14.08
CA ILE A 95 21.72 -3.83 -13.37
C ILE A 95 20.93 -4.77 -14.28
N GLY A 96 21.09 -4.63 -15.60
CA GLY A 96 20.41 -5.41 -16.62
C GLY A 96 18.98 -4.92 -16.93
N PRO A 97 18.43 -5.35 -18.08
CA PRO A 97 17.19 -4.83 -18.64
C PRO A 97 15.91 -5.22 -17.87
N GLN A 98 16.03 -6.10 -16.88
CA GLN A 98 14.88 -6.56 -16.10
C GLN A 98 14.56 -5.66 -14.89
N CYS A 99 15.39 -4.67 -14.61
CA CYS A 99 15.15 -3.73 -13.51
C CYS A 99 14.17 -2.63 -13.92
N ILE A 100 12.89 -2.97 -13.91
CA ILE A 100 11.80 -2.03 -14.05
C ILE A 100 11.46 -1.45 -12.67
N ARG A 101 11.18 -0.15 -12.63
CA ARG A 101 10.79 0.57 -11.41
C ARG A 101 9.52 1.35 -11.67
N ASP A 102 8.48 0.98 -10.93
CA ASP A 102 7.18 1.66 -10.96
C ASP A 102 7.18 2.82 -9.96
N PHE A 103 6.46 3.89 -10.29
CA PHE A 103 6.20 4.99 -9.36
C PHE A 103 4.76 5.46 -9.47
N VAL A 104 4.24 6.01 -8.37
CA VAL A 104 2.90 6.61 -8.35
C VAL A 104 2.96 7.92 -9.15
N PRO A 105 2.17 8.07 -10.22
CA PRO A 105 2.16 9.31 -10.99
C PRO A 105 1.75 10.50 -10.13
N PRO A 106 2.35 11.69 -10.30
CA PRO A 106 2.15 12.80 -9.37
C PRO A 106 0.70 13.25 -9.21
N THR A 107 -0.08 13.13 -10.28
CA THR A 107 -1.48 13.55 -10.41
C THR A 107 -2.47 12.47 -10.00
N ALA A 108 -1.98 11.28 -9.63
CA ALA A 108 -2.82 10.13 -9.39
C ALA A 108 -2.99 9.88 -7.89
N ALA A 109 -4.20 9.50 -7.48
CA ALA A 109 -4.54 9.13 -6.11
C ALA A 109 -3.71 7.94 -5.61
N THR A 110 -3.31 8.00 -4.33
CA THR A 110 -2.74 6.85 -3.64
C THR A 110 -3.84 5.84 -3.31
N ARG A 111 -3.62 4.58 -3.70
CA ARG A 111 -4.55 3.48 -3.46
C ARG A 111 -4.03 2.61 -2.32
N VAL A 112 -4.82 2.46 -1.26
CA VAL A 112 -4.41 1.83 -0.01
C VAL A 112 -5.30 0.65 0.33
N LEU A 113 -4.69 -0.48 0.69
CA LEU A 113 -5.37 -1.65 1.24
C LEU A 113 -5.02 -1.80 2.72
N ALA A 114 -6.02 -1.84 3.59
CA ALA A 114 -5.85 -2.09 5.02
C ALA A 114 -6.42 -3.46 5.40
N LEU A 115 -5.58 -4.35 5.91
CA LEU A 115 -5.90 -5.74 6.24
C LEU A 115 -5.93 -5.95 7.76
N ASP A 116 -7.11 -6.29 8.29
CA ASP A 116 -7.30 -6.57 9.71
C ASP A 116 -6.50 -7.80 10.19
N GLY A 117 -6.24 -7.82 11.50
CA GLY A 117 -5.89 -9.02 12.23
C GLY A 117 -7.11 -9.91 12.53
N GLY A 118 -6.87 -11.18 12.86
CA GLY A 118 -7.97 -12.13 13.09
C GLY A 118 -7.63 -13.62 13.16
N GLY A 119 -6.36 -14.02 13.19
CA GLY A 119 -5.95 -15.43 13.28
C GLY A 119 -6.49 -16.26 12.10
N VAL A 120 -7.06 -17.44 12.38
CA VAL A 120 -7.65 -18.33 11.35
C VAL A 120 -8.76 -17.67 10.51
N LYS A 121 -9.38 -16.60 11.02
CA LYS A 121 -10.41 -15.83 10.29
C LYS A 121 -9.82 -15.04 9.12
N GLY A 122 -8.49 -14.97 8.98
CA GLY A 122 -7.81 -14.44 7.80
C GLY A 122 -8.25 -15.09 6.48
N MET A 123 -8.79 -16.32 6.51
CA MET A 123 -9.39 -16.94 5.31
C MET A 123 -10.54 -16.09 4.75
N VAL A 124 -11.37 -15.51 5.61
CA VAL A 124 -12.49 -14.64 5.20
C VAL A 124 -11.97 -13.43 4.42
N GLN A 125 -10.87 -12.84 4.89
CA GLN A 125 -10.23 -11.71 4.23
C GLN A 125 -9.74 -12.08 2.81
N LEU A 126 -9.14 -13.26 2.64
CA LEU A 126 -8.70 -13.76 1.31
C LEU A 126 -9.89 -14.07 0.38
N GLU A 127 -11.02 -14.55 0.90
CA GLU A 127 -12.25 -14.75 0.13
C GLU A 127 -12.87 -13.42 -0.31
N VAL A 128 -12.88 -12.41 0.56
CA VAL A 128 -13.34 -11.06 0.21
C VAL A 128 -12.48 -10.42 -0.87
N LEU A 129 -11.15 -10.58 -0.80
CA LEU A 129 -10.23 -10.07 -1.84
C LEU A 129 -10.44 -10.77 -3.18
N ALA A 130 -10.67 -12.09 -3.19
CA ALA A 130 -10.96 -12.81 -4.43
C ALA A 130 -12.30 -12.39 -5.04
N HIS A 131 -13.31 -12.17 -4.19
CA HIS A 131 -14.58 -11.62 -4.64
C HIS A 131 -14.41 -10.22 -5.24
N LEU A 132 -13.59 -9.36 -4.62
CA LEU A 132 -13.26 -8.04 -5.17
C LEU A 132 -12.60 -8.13 -6.55
N LEU A 133 -11.62 -9.02 -6.74
CA LEU A 133 -11.01 -9.25 -8.06
C LEU A 133 -12.02 -9.78 -9.09
N LYS A 134 -12.94 -10.65 -8.67
CA LYS A 134 -14.02 -11.15 -9.51
C LYS A 134 -14.95 -10.03 -9.98
N GLU A 135 -15.30 -9.10 -9.10
CA GLU A 135 -16.11 -7.92 -9.45
C GLU A 135 -15.35 -6.93 -10.35
N ILE A 136 -14.03 -6.84 -10.23
CA ILE A 136 -13.17 -6.08 -11.17
C ILE A 136 -13.09 -6.79 -12.53
N GLY A 137 -13.14 -8.12 -12.55
CA GLY A 137 -13.22 -8.92 -13.77
C GLY A 137 -11.91 -9.04 -14.57
N LEU A 138 -10.76 -8.74 -13.95
CA LEU A 138 -9.41 -8.84 -14.53
C LEU A 138 -8.44 -9.61 -13.61
N GLY A 139 -8.97 -10.44 -12.71
CA GLY A 139 -8.18 -11.09 -11.66
C GLY A 139 -7.27 -12.22 -12.14
N GLU A 140 -7.45 -12.70 -13.38
CA GLU A 140 -6.60 -13.72 -13.99
C GLU A 140 -5.38 -13.07 -14.67
N GLU A 141 -5.54 -11.86 -15.19
CA GLU A 141 -4.54 -11.15 -15.97
C GLU A 141 -3.79 -10.07 -15.16
N VAL A 142 -4.46 -9.48 -14.16
CA VAL A 142 -3.93 -8.38 -13.37
C VAL A 142 -3.84 -8.79 -11.90
N HIS A 143 -2.61 -8.84 -11.40
CA HIS A 143 -2.34 -9.17 -10.02
C HIS A 143 -2.95 -8.15 -9.04
N LEU A 144 -3.36 -8.60 -7.85
CA LEU A 144 -3.99 -7.75 -6.83
C LEU A 144 -3.12 -6.53 -6.47
N SER A 145 -1.81 -6.72 -6.42
CA SER A 145 -0.84 -5.65 -6.10
C SER A 145 -0.91 -4.46 -7.07
N THR A 146 -1.30 -4.66 -8.33
CA THR A 146 -1.42 -3.59 -9.33
C THR A 146 -2.49 -2.56 -8.96
N TYR A 147 -3.48 -2.95 -8.17
CA TYR A 147 -4.57 -2.09 -7.71
C TYR A 147 -4.21 -1.25 -6.47
N PHE A 148 -3.09 -1.54 -5.80
CA PHE A 148 -2.73 -0.90 -4.53
C PHE A 148 -1.29 -0.42 -4.51
N ASP A 149 -1.11 0.85 -4.16
CA ASP A 149 0.21 1.46 -4.00
C ASP A 149 0.79 1.18 -2.60
N LEU A 150 -0.08 0.97 -1.61
CA LEU A 150 0.25 0.64 -0.23
C LEU A 150 -0.67 -0.47 0.32
N MET A 151 -0.11 -1.47 0.97
CA MET A 151 -0.81 -2.47 1.77
C MET A 151 -0.35 -2.37 3.23
N VAL A 152 -1.28 -2.19 4.16
CA VAL A 152 -0.98 -2.17 5.60
C VAL A 152 -1.73 -3.28 6.29
N GLY A 153 -1.02 -4.13 7.02
CA GLY A 153 -1.60 -5.30 7.68
C GLY A 153 -1.27 -5.37 9.16
N SER A 154 -2.19 -5.90 9.95
CA SER A 154 -1.99 -6.23 11.36
C SER A 154 -2.13 -7.73 11.56
N SER A 155 -1.28 -8.34 12.38
CA SER A 155 -1.30 -9.79 12.63
C SER A 155 -1.29 -10.59 11.31
N ILE A 156 -2.25 -11.50 11.12
CA ILE A 156 -2.45 -12.25 9.88
C ILE A 156 -2.60 -11.38 8.64
N GLY A 157 -3.23 -10.21 8.76
CA GLY A 157 -3.32 -9.23 7.67
C GLY A 157 -1.94 -8.73 7.23
N GLY A 158 -0.97 -8.68 8.14
CA GLY A 158 0.44 -8.39 7.83
C GLY A 158 1.10 -9.50 7.01
N ILE A 159 0.84 -10.77 7.33
CA ILE A 159 1.32 -11.94 6.57
C ILE A 159 0.73 -11.90 5.14
N CYS A 160 -0.57 -11.67 5.03
CA CYS A 160 -1.23 -11.51 3.73
C CYS A 160 -0.65 -10.32 2.94
N ALA A 161 -0.47 -9.16 3.58
CA ALA A 161 0.09 -7.98 2.93
C ALA A 161 1.52 -8.23 2.41
N LEU A 162 2.36 -8.92 3.18
CA LEU A 162 3.71 -9.27 2.74
C LEU A 162 3.68 -10.31 1.62
N GLY A 163 2.87 -11.36 1.72
CA GLY A 163 2.72 -12.36 0.67
C GLY A 163 2.26 -11.77 -0.66
N LEU A 164 1.17 -11.00 -0.63
CA LEU A 164 0.56 -10.38 -1.81
C LEU A 164 1.38 -9.20 -2.36
N GLY A 165 1.92 -8.35 -1.48
CA GLY A 165 2.57 -7.10 -1.88
C GLY A 165 4.07 -7.20 -2.11
N THR A 166 4.79 -8.06 -1.37
CA THR A 166 6.26 -8.19 -1.50
C THR A 166 6.68 -9.43 -2.28
N ARG A 167 6.04 -10.58 -2.05
CA ARG A 167 6.37 -11.83 -2.75
C ARG A 167 5.59 -12.02 -4.05
N GLY A 168 4.53 -11.24 -4.26
CA GLY A 168 3.67 -11.36 -5.43
C GLY A 168 2.89 -12.67 -5.47
N TRP A 169 2.60 -13.27 -4.30
CA TRP A 169 1.77 -14.47 -4.25
C TRP A 169 0.40 -14.18 -4.84
N SER A 170 -0.07 -15.08 -5.71
CA SER A 170 -1.47 -15.06 -6.10
C SER A 170 -2.37 -15.22 -4.87
N LEU A 171 -3.64 -14.82 -4.96
CA LEU A 171 -4.59 -15.07 -3.86
C LEU A 171 -4.71 -16.57 -3.54
N GLN A 172 -4.64 -17.43 -4.57
CA GLN A 172 -4.68 -18.88 -4.39
C GLN A 172 -3.46 -19.40 -3.64
N GLU A 173 -2.26 -18.97 -4.04
CA GLU A 173 -1.03 -19.31 -3.33
C GLU A 173 -1.06 -18.80 -1.88
N CYS A 174 -1.52 -17.55 -1.67
CA CYS A 174 -1.67 -16.99 -0.34
C CYS A 174 -2.63 -17.80 0.53
N ARG A 175 -3.72 -18.36 -0.03
CA ARG A 175 -4.64 -19.28 0.67
C ARG A 175 -3.97 -20.59 1.04
N GLU A 176 -3.25 -21.19 0.11
CA GLU A 176 -2.55 -22.46 0.35
C GLU A 176 -1.49 -22.30 1.44
N LYS A 177 -0.68 -21.26 1.37
CA LYS A 177 0.29 -20.89 2.41
C LYS A 177 -0.41 -20.59 3.73
N PHE A 178 -1.53 -19.87 3.70
CA PHE A 178 -2.33 -19.59 4.89
C PHE A 178 -2.84 -20.86 5.58
N LEU A 179 -3.33 -21.84 4.82
CA LEU A 179 -3.77 -23.13 5.34
C LEU A 179 -2.61 -23.91 5.96
N GLN A 180 -1.45 -23.92 5.28
CA GLN A 180 -0.23 -24.54 5.80
C GLN A 180 0.22 -23.89 7.12
N PHE A 181 0.25 -22.55 7.18
CA PHE A 181 0.56 -21.80 8.40
C PHE A 181 -0.44 -22.15 9.51
N SER A 182 -1.73 -22.07 9.23
CA SER A 182 -2.78 -22.28 10.22
C SER A 182 -2.73 -23.69 10.82
N GLN A 183 -2.55 -24.72 9.99
CA GLN A 183 -2.49 -26.11 10.44
C GLN A 183 -1.33 -26.38 11.41
N GLN A 184 -0.21 -25.70 11.24
CA GLN A 184 0.99 -25.94 12.03
C GLN A 184 1.09 -24.99 13.24
N ILE A 185 0.66 -23.74 13.09
CA ILE A 185 0.64 -22.74 14.19
C ILE A 185 -0.37 -23.16 15.26
N PHE A 186 -1.57 -23.59 14.87
CA PHE A 186 -2.65 -23.87 15.81
C PHE A 186 -2.79 -25.36 16.16
N ALA A 187 -1.78 -26.19 15.84
CA ALA A 187 -1.74 -27.58 16.25
C ALA A 187 -1.65 -27.70 17.80
N PRO A 188 -2.56 -28.42 18.48
CA PRO A 188 -2.55 -28.51 19.95
C PRO A 188 -1.29 -29.22 20.48
N LYS A 189 -0.56 -28.56 21.38
CA LYS A 189 0.73 -29.03 21.97
C LYS A 189 0.69 -30.39 22.68
N SER A 190 -0.46 -30.92 23.11
CA SER A 190 -0.47 -32.23 23.80
C SER A 190 -1.79 -33.00 23.71
N ARG A 191 -1.69 -34.34 23.69
CA ARG A 191 -2.84 -35.26 23.80
C ARG A 191 -3.61 -35.08 25.12
N TYR A 192 -2.94 -34.55 26.15
CA TYR A 192 -3.51 -34.30 27.48
C TYR A 192 -4.37 -33.03 27.54
N ALA A 193 -3.96 -31.95 26.85
CA ALA A 193 -4.77 -30.72 26.73
C ALA A 193 -6.08 -30.98 25.95
N ARG A 194 -6.01 -31.84 24.93
CA ARG A 194 -7.18 -32.30 24.14
C ARG A 194 -8.12 -33.22 24.94
N PHE A 195 -7.60 -33.93 25.94
CA PHE A 195 -8.38 -34.78 26.84
C PHE A 195 -9.11 -33.93 27.91
N LEU A 196 -8.42 -32.93 28.49
CA LEU A 196 -9.00 -32.00 29.46
C LEU A 196 -10.08 -31.10 28.84
N SER A 197 -9.89 -30.57 27.63
CA SER A 197 -10.90 -29.72 26.99
C SER A 197 -12.20 -30.47 26.62
N ARG A 198 -12.14 -31.80 26.47
CA ARG A 198 -13.34 -32.64 26.19
C ARG A 198 -14.09 -33.05 27.45
N THR A 199 -13.50 -32.89 28.64
CA THR A 199 -14.05 -33.43 29.89
C THR A 199 -14.52 -32.36 30.87
N THR A 200 -14.12 -31.10 30.74
CA THR A 200 -14.50 -30.04 31.68
C THR A 200 -15.07 -28.80 31.00
N SER A 201 -16.38 -28.77 30.76
CA SER A 201 -17.11 -27.54 30.43
C SER A 201 -17.37 -26.74 31.71
N GLY A 202 -16.80 -25.54 31.86
CA GLY A 202 -16.99 -24.71 33.06
C GLY A 202 -15.86 -23.72 33.33
N TRP A 203 -15.67 -23.32 34.59
CA TRP A 203 -14.70 -22.30 35.03
C TRP A 203 -13.25 -22.55 34.59
N PHE A 204 -12.90 -23.79 34.22
CA PHE A 204 -11.63 -24.15 33.59
C PHE A 204 -11.45 -23.52 32.19
N ASP A 205 -12.49 -23.33 31.38
CA ASP A 205 -12.37 -22.60 30.10
C ASP A 205 -12.14 -21.10 30.32
N VAL A 206 -12.69 -20.53 31.39
CA VAL A 206 -12.43 -19.13 31.78
C VAL A 206 -10.99 -18.99 32.28
N LEU A 207 -10.50 -19.95 33.07
CA LEU A 207 -9.11 -20.01 33.51
C LEU A 207 -8.17 -20.24 32.33
N VAL A 208 -8.47 -21.16 31.41
CA VAL A 208 -7.66 -21.41 30.20
C VAL A 208 -7.68 -20.19 29.28
N ASN A 209 -8.79 -19.50 29.09
CA ASN A 209 -8.83 -18.27 28.31
C ASN A 209 -8.11 -17.11 29.01
N ALA A 210 -8.22 -16.98 30.34
CA ALA A 210 -7.44 -16.03 31.13
C ALA A 210 -5.94 -16.37 31.09
N PHE A 211 -5.57 -17.64 31.14
CA PHE A 211 -4.20 -18.13 30.99
C PHE A 211 -3.69 -17.91 29.57
N ARG A 212 -4.53 -18.08 28.54
CA ARG A 212 -4.22 -17.77 27.14
C ARG A 212 -3.96 -16.28 26.93
N LEU A 213 -4.77 -15.42 27.56
CA LEU A 213 -4.60 -13.95 27.55
C LEU A 213 -3.36 -13.49 28.35
N THR A 214 -3.05 -14.15 29.46
CA THR A 214 -1.92 -13.80 30.35
C THR A 214 -0.58 -14.37 29.86
N PHE A 215 -0.61 -15.48 29.11
CA PHE A 215 0.57 -16.19 28.58
C PHE A 215 0.53 -16.35 27.05
N PHE A 216 0.18 -15.29 26.30
CA PHE A 216 0.33 -15.29 24.84
C PHE A 216 1.76 -15.67 24.38
N ASN A 217 2.77 -15.46 25.23
CA ASN A 217 4.16 -15.88 25.02
C ASN A 217 4.41 -17.41 25.06
N GLY A 218 3.41 -18.25 25.39
CA GLY A 218 3.62 -19.67 25.70
C GLY A 218 2.70 -20.68 25.00
N ILE A 219 1.65 -20.25 24.29
CA ILE A 219 0.65 -21.19 23.73
C ILE A 219 1.16 -21.88 22.46
N TYR A 220 1.91 -21.16 21.63
CA TYR A 220 2.41 -21.66 20.35
C TYR A 220 3.91 -21.93 20.44
N ASP A 221 4.41 -22.89 19.67
CA ASP A 221 5.85 -23.14 19.58
C ASP A 221 6.42 -22.21 18.50
N SER A 222 7.49 -21.48 18.83
CA SER A 222 8.13 -20.56 17.86
C SER A 222 8.97 -21.31 16.85
N GLY A 223 9.48 -22.50 17.18
CA GLY A 223 10.33 -23.28 16.28
C GLY A 223 9.63 -23.68 14.96
N PRO A 224 8.45 -24.31 15.01
CA PRO A 224 7.70 -24.67 13.81
C PRO A 224 7.31 -23.44 12.99
N MET A 225 6.88 -22.35 13.64
CA MET A 225 6.43 -21.13 12.95
C MET A 225 7.57 -20.42 12.22
N ASP A 226 8.72 -20.25 12.87
CA ASP A 226 9.94 -19.72 12.27
C ASP A 226 10.31 -20.53 11.03
N THR A 227 10.26 -21.86 11.13
CA THR A 227 10.62 -22.76 10.03
C THR A 227 9.70 -22.57 8.83
N ILE A 228 8.37 -22.53 9.02
CA ILE A 228 7.43 -22.42 7.90
C ILE A 228 7.44 -21.02 7.29
N LEU A 229 7.58 -19.97 8.10
CA LEU A 229 7.71 -18.61 7.58
C LEU A 229 9.03 -18.46 6.80
N ARG A 230 10.13 -19.07 7.29
CA ARG A 230 11.40 -19.17 6.55
C ARG A 230 11.26 -19.94 5.25
N GLU A 231 10.59 -21.08 5.27
CA GLU A 231 10.35 -21.90 4.06
C GLU A 231 9.44 -21.19 3.05
N SER A 232 8.41 -20.47 3.53
CA SER A 232 7.42 -19.84 2.66
C SER A 232 7.94 -18.53 2.07
N PHE A 233 8.48 -17.65 2.90
CA PHE A 233 9.04 -16.39 2.41
C PHE A 233 10.43 -16.59 1.81
N GLY A 234 11.20 -17.56 2.29
CA GLY A 234 12.59 -17.80 1.89
C GLY A 234 13.59 -17.09 2.81
N ASP A 235 14.73 -17.73 3.05
CA ASP A 235 15.77 -17.22 3.97
C ASP A 235 16.48 -15.96 3.49
N SER A 236 16.39 -15.64 2.19
CA SER A 236 16.96 -14.43 1.57
C SER A 236 15.92 -13.34 1.34
N SER A 237 14.71 -13.49 1.90
CA SER A 237 13.63 -12.51 1.74
C SER A 237 13.69 -11.46 2.82
N TYR A 238 14.40 -10.38 2.52
CA TYR A 238 14.51 -9.19 3.36
C TYR A 238 13.22 -8.36 3.31
N MET A 239 12.98 -7.57 4.36
CA MET A 239 11.89 -6.60 4.41
C MET A 239 12.06 -5.56 3.31
N ILE A 240 13.27 -5.03 3.16
CA ILE A 240 13.66 -4.17 2.04
C ILE A 240 14.38 -5.05 1.00
N GLN A 241 13.75 -5.25 -0.15
CA GLN A 241 14.31 -6.09 -1.22
C GLN A 241 14.88 -5.22 -2.35
N PRO A 242 16.18 -5.32 -2.65
CA PRO A 242 16.80 -4.57 -3.75
C PRO A 242 16.34 -5.07 -5.14
N ASP A 243 15.97 -6.34 -5.23
CA ASP A 243 15.66 -7.03 -6.49
C ASP A 243 14.15 -7.16 -6.75
N SER A 244 13.30 -6.66 -5.85
CA SER A 244 11.85 -6.86 -5.99
C SER A 244 11.33 -6.14 -7.23
N GLN A 245 10.78 -6.93 -8.15
CA GLN A 245 9.94 -6.48 -9.26
C GLN A 245 8.52 -6.10 -8.78
N HIS A 246 8.20 -6.36 -7.51
CA HIS A 246 6.92 -6.01 -6.90
C HIS A 246 7.06 -4.72 -6.10
N HIS A 247 6.32 -3.70 -6.53
CA HIS A 247 6.49 -2.31 -6.14
C HIS A 247 5.48 -1.84 -5.09
N THR A 248 4.59 -2.72 -4.64
CA THR A 248 3.62 -2.36 -3.63
C THR A 248 4.34 -2.13 -2.31
N LYS A 249 4.14 -0.94 -1.77
CA LYS A 249 4.64 -0.60 -0.45
C LYS A 249 3.86 -1.40 0.56
N VAL A 250 4.54 -2.05 1.49
CA VAL A 250 3.92 -2.86 2.53
C VAL A 250 4.37 -2.34 3.88
N ALA A 251 3.42 -2.23 4.82
CA ALA A 251 3.69 -1.96 6.22
C ALA A 251 2.96 -2.96 7.11
N VAL A 252 3.63 -3.42 8.16
CA VAL A 252 3.13 -4.39 9.13
C VAL A 252 3.13 -3.74 10.49
N VAL A 253 2.00 -3.81 11.18
CA VAL A 253 1.87 -3.28 12.54
C VAL A 253 2.38 -4.29 13.54
N VAL A 254 3.27 -3.85 14.43
CA VAL A 254 3.82 -4.61 15.54
C VAL A 254 3.81 -3.76 16.81
N ASN A 255 3.88 -4.38 17.97
CA ASN A 255 4.03 -3.66 19.25
C ASN A 255 5.36 -4.04 19.90
N GLU A 256 6.09 -3.08 20.47
CA GLU A 256 7.24 -3.41 21.30
C GLU A 256 6.75 -4.04 22.62
N ALA A 257 7.23 -5.23 22.96
CA ALA A 257 6.79 -6.00 24.12
C ALA A 257 7.15 -5.32 25.46
N SER A 258 8.26 -4.58 25.53
CA SER A 258 8.73 -3.86 26.73
C SER A 258 7.93 -2.60 27.03
N SER A 259 7.68 -1.79 26.00
CA SER A 259 7.04 -0.47 26.14
C SER A 259 5.56 -0.45 25.76
N SER A 260 5.07 -1.50 25.08
CA SER A 260 3.78 -1.51 24.38
C SER A 260 3.64 -0.42 23.31
N GLU A 261 4.74 0.20 22.89
CA GLU A 261 4.76 1.19 21.82
C GLU A 261 4.45 0.52 20.48
N THR A 262 3.45 1.02 19.75
CA THR A 262 3.17 0.55 18.40
C THR A 262 4.30 0.97 17.47
N THR A 263 4.85 0.03 16.72
CA THR A 263 5.88 0.25 15.70
C THR A 263 5.39 -0.32 14.38
N ILE A 264 5.80 0.26 13.25
CA ILE A 264 5.53 -0.35 11.95
C ILE A 264 6.80 -0.77 11.22
N PHE A 265 6.76 -1.96 10.64
CA PHE A 265 7.80 -2.47 9.78
C PHE A 265 7.38 -2.33 8.31
N SER A 266 8.18 -1.66 7.49
CA SER A 266 7.90 -1.38 6.09
C SER A 266 9.01 -1.84 5.14
N ASN A 267 8.60 -2.17 3.90
CA ASN A 267 9.55 -2.41 2.79
C ASN A 267 10.02 -1.13 2.08
N TYR A 268 9.65 0.05 2.58
CA TYR A 268 9.96 1.34 1.99
C TYR A 268 10.56 2.31 3.01
N ASN A 269 11.22 3.33 2.49
CA ASN A 269 11.92 4.35 3.25
C ASN A 269 11.33 5.76 2.98
N LYS A 270 11.45 6.68 3.94
CA LYS A 270 10.84 8.03 3.94
C LYS A 270 11.71 9.06 4.67
N LEU A 271 11.54 10.35 4.31
CA LEU A 271 12.39 11.47 4.74
C LEU A 271 12.17 11.86 6.22
N HIS A 272 10.90 11.85 6.65
CA HIS A 272 10.48 12.39 7.92
C HIS A 272 9.45 11.47 8.56
N HIS A 273 9.82 10.93 9.73
CA HIS A 273 8.86 10.37 10.66
C HIS A 273 8.29 11.54 11.45
N PRO A 274 7.05 12.00 11.20
CA PRO A 274 6.40 12.85 12.18
C PRO A 274 6.47 12.08 13.50
N LYS A 275 7.12 12.65 14.52
CA LYS A 275 7.11 12.06 15.85
C LYS A 275 5.66 12.12 16.33
N THR A 276 4.95 11.02 16.18
CA THR A 276 3.61 10.84 16.72
C THR A 276 3.73 10.01 17.98
N GLU A 277 2.88 10.27 18.96
CA GLU A 277 2.72 9.39 20.12
C GLU A 277 1.86 8.15 19.78
N CYS A 278 1.37 8.02 18.54
CA CYS A 278 0.49 6.95 18.11
C CYS A 278 1.26 5.71 17.62
N TYR A 279 2.35 5.91 16.88
CA TYR A 279 3.24 4.83 16.47
C TYR A 279 4.63 5.34 16.09
N ALA A 280 5.60 4.44 16.25
CA ALA A 280 7.01 4.64 15.96
C ALA A 280 7.45 3.88 14.71
N TRP A 281 8.68 4.17 14.33
CA TRP A 281 9.35 3.58 13.19
C TRP A 281 10.76 3.19 13.59
N PRO A 282 11.24 2.01 13.16
CA PRO A 282 12.64 1.68 13.30
C PRO A 282 13.47 2.58 12.38
N ALA A 283 14.68 2.93 12.83
CA ALA A 283 15.65 3.58 11.95
C ALA A 283 15.97 2.64 10.78
N THR A 284 16.01 3.16 9.54
CA THR A 284 16.38 2.41 8.34
C THR A 284 17.89 2.20 8.23
N ASP A 285 18.50 1.77 9.33
CA ASP A 285 19.92 1.47 9.42
C ASP A 285 20.27 0.11 8.77
N SER A 286 21.56 -0.24 8.79
CA SER A 286 22.03 -1.52 8.25
C SER A 286 21.37 -2.74 8.90
N HIS A 287 20.96 -2.65 10.17
CA HIS A 287 20.27 -3.74 10.86
C HIS A 287 18.83 -3.90 10.37
N TYR A 288 18.12 -2.79 10.16
CA TYR A 288 16.77 -2.83 9.60
C TYR A 288 16.76 -3.33 8.16
N GLN A 289 17.75 -2.94 7.36
CA GLN A 289 17.91 -3.48 6.00
C GLN A 289 18.18 -4.99 5.99
N ALA A 290 18.81 -5.51 7.05
CA ALA A 290 19.04 -6.94 7.24
C ALA A 290 17.83 -7.70 7.82
N LEU A 291 16.74 -7.00 8.16
CA LEU A 291 15.52 -7.62 8.67
C LEU A 291 14.92 -8.55 7.62
N LYS A 292 14.71 -9.82 7.98
CA LYS A 292 14.02 -10.78 7.12
C LYS A 292 12.50 -10.68 7.33
N ILE A 293 11.72 -10.91 6.28
CA ILE A 293 10.26 -10.83 6.32
C ILE A 293 9.67 -11.77 7.38
N TRP A 294 10.18 -13.00 7.46
CA TRP A 294 9.70 -13.98 8.43
C TRP A 294 9.97 -13.57 9.88
N GLN A 295 10.96 -12.69 10.13
CA GLN A 295 11.26 -12.14 11.46
C GLN A 295 10.32 -11.00 11.87
N ALA A 296 9.36 -10.61 11.03
CA ALA A 296 8.37 -9.60 11.38
C ALA A 296 7.20 -10.16 12.22
N PHE A 297 7.19 -11.47 12.53
CA PHE A 297 6.00 -12.16 13.04
C PHE A 297 6.26 -13.02 14.27
N TRP A 298 5.41 -12.83 15.28
CA TRP A 298 5.14 -13.67 16.46
C TRP A 298 6.32 -14.09 17.35
N ASN A 299 6.08 -14.11 18.67
CA ASN A 299 7.04 -14.16 19.76
C ASN A 299 7.95 -12.90 19.89
N PRO A 300 8.43 -12.56 21.10
CA PRO A 300 9.37 -11.47 21.32
C PRO A 300 10.68 -11.73 20.59
N ILE A 301 10.73 -11.33 19.33
CA ILE A 301 11.95 -11.34 18.53
C ILE A 301 12.80 -10.19 19.04
N SER A 302 13.96 -10.51 19.61
CA SER A 302 15.00 -9.53 19.90
C SER A 302 15.57 -9.00 18.58
N LEU A 303 14.89 -8.01 18.00
CA LEU A 303 15.27 -7.32 16.79
C LEU A 303 15.67 -5.89 17.16
N LEU A 304 16.82 -5.42 16.67
CA LEU A 304 17.35 -4.10 17.04
C LEU A 304 17.53 -3.92 18.56
N GLY A 305 17.75 -5.02 19.30
CA GLY A 305 17.83 -5.02 20.76
C GLY A 305 16.49 -4.85 21.49
N LYS A 306 15.37 -4.89 20.78
CA LYS A 306 14.00 -4.78 21.31
C LYS A 306 13.20 -6.04 21.00
N SER A 307 12.22 -6.35 21.84
CA SER A 307 11.30 -7.48 21.63
C SER A 307 9.99 -6.98 21.04
N TYR A 308 9.46 -7.64 20.00
CA TYR A 308 8.19 -7.26 19.36
C TYR A 308 7.10 -8.32 19.51
N GLN A 309 5.83 -7.90 19.52
CA GLN A 309 4.64 -8.74 19.63
C GLN A 309 3.57 -8.29 18.63
N ASP A 310 2.47 -9.04 18.57
CA ASP A 310 1.39 -8.80 17.61
C ASP A 310 0.81 -7.37 17.70
N GLY A 311 0.78 -6.68 16.56
CA GLY A 311 0.13 -5.37 16.39
C GLY A 311 -1.38 -5.40 16.57
N GLY A 312 -2.01 -6.59 16.49
CA GLY A 312 -3.44 -6.78 16.74
C GLY A 312 -3.87 -6.41 18.17
N LEU A 313 -2.93 -6.33 19.12
CA LEU A 313 -3.17 -5.90 20.49
C LEU A 313 -3.36 -4.38 20.66
N SER A 314 -3.02 -3.60 19.63
CA SER A 314 -3.22 -2.14 19.61
C SER A 314 -4.12 -1.73 18.45
N TYR A 315 -3.69 -2.03 17.23
CA TYR A 315 -4.40 -1.72 15.99
C TYR A 315 -4.76 -3.01 15.26
N ASN A 316 -5.86 -3.64 15.67
CA ASN A 316 -6.38 -4.81 14.97
C ASN A 316 -6.92 -4.44 13.58
N ASN A 317 -7.49 -3.24 13.43
CA ASN A 317 -7.74 -2.59 12.15
C ASN A 317 -6.66 -1.53 11.90
N PRO A 318 -5.75 -1.71 10.93
CA PRO A 318 -4.65 -0.77 10.69
C PRO A 318 -5.07 0.46 9.86
N CYS A 319 -6.36 0.75 9.68
CA CYS A 319 -6.83 1.76 8.73
C CYS A 319 -6.33 3.18 9.06
N ALA A 320 -6.25 3.54 10.33
CA ALA A 320 -5.73 4.85 10.76
C ALA A 320 -4.26 5.03 10.34
N ILE A 321 -3.45 4.00 10.58
CA ILE A 321 -2.04 3.95 10.16
C ILE A 321 -1.98 3.99 8.63
N ALA A 322 -2.79 3.19 7.94
CA ALA A 322 -2.82 3.12 6.49
C ALA A 322 -3.12 4.47 5.82
N ILE A 323 -4.06 5.25 6.37
CA ILE A 323 -4.38 6.60 5.91
C ILE A 323 -3.16 7.53 6.05
N ASN A 324 -2.53 7.52 7.23
CA ASN A 324 -1.38 8.37 7.48
C ASN A 324 -0.19 7.98 6.59
N GLU A 325 0.06 6.69 6.45
CA GLU A 325 1.09 6.15 5.58
C GLU A 325 0.85 6.48 4.11
N GLY A 326 -0.39 6.40 3.66
CA GLY A 326 -0.81 6.82 2.34
C GLY A 326 -0.58 8.32 2.10
N ASN A 327 -0.83 9.16 3.10
CA ASN A 327 -0.64 10.62 3.01
C ASN A 327 0.84 10.95 2.90
N LEU A 328 1.67 10.26 3.68
CA LEU A 328 3.12 10.39 3.63
C LEU A 328 3.73 9.88 2.30
N LEU A 329 3.03 9.00 1.59
CA LEU A 329 3.44 8.50 0.27
C LEU A 329 2.87 9.31 -0.90
N ALA A 330 1.85 10.13 -0.65
CA ALA A 330 1.22 10.93 -1.68
C ALA A 330 2.20 11.98 -2.21
N THR A 331 2.28 12.08 -3.53
CA THR A 331 3.13 13.02 -4.26
C THR A 331 2.56 14.44 -4.28
N SER A 332 1.25 14.57 -4.13
CA SER A 332 0.52 15.85 -4.14
C SER A 332 -0.43 15.92 -2.96
N ARG A 333 -0.55 17.13 -2.39
CA ARG A 333 -1.48 17.42 -1.28
C ARG A 333 -2.95 17.40 -1.70
N HIS A 334 -3.21 17.50 -2.99
CA HIS A 334 -4.56 17.58 -3.55
C HIS A 334 -5.13 16.21 -3.95
N ASN A 335 -4.37 15.12 -3.77
CA ASN A 335 -4.81 13.79 -4.20
C ASN A 335 -5.70 13.14 -3.14
N LYS A 336 -6.97 12.95 -3.49
CA LYS A 336 -7.95 12.18 -2.70
C LYS A 336 -7.54 10.71 -2.65
N GLN A 337 -7.35 10.13 -1.48
CA GLN A 337 -6.99 8.71 -1.36
C GLN A 337 -8.18 7.78 -1.58
N ILE A 338 -7.89 6.59 -2.13
CA ILE A 338 -8.83 5.46 -2.19
C ILE A 338 -8.35 4.41 -1.20
N ILE A 339 -9.16 4.12 -0.18
CA ILE A 339 -8.79 3.21 0.90
C ILE A 339 -9.81 2.08 0.99
N ILE A 340 -9.35 0.85 0.78
CA ILE A 340 -10.16 -0.36 0.96
C ILE A 340 -9.70 -1.04 2.25
N SER A 341 -10.58 -1.11 3.25
CA SER A 341 -10.33 -1.84 4.50
C SER A 341 -11.05 -3.18 4.46
N VAL A 342 -10.33 -4.28 4.62
CA VAL A 342 -10.88 -5.64 4.54
C VAL A 342 -10.79 -6.34 5.90
N GLY A 343 -11.95 -6.77 6.39
CA GLY A 343 -12.07 -7.44 7.68
C GLY A 343 -12.12 -8.97 7.59
N CYS A 344 -11.94 -9.60 8.75
CA CYS A 344 -11.96 -11.05 8.91
C CYS A 344 -13.38 -11.60 9.22
N GLY A 345 -14.44 -10.90 8.80
CA GLY A 345 -15.84 -11.30 9.01
C GLY A 345 -16.44 -10.80 10.33
N ARG A 346 -17.76 -10.60 10.34
CA ARG A 346 -18.56 -10.31 11.53
C ARG A 346 -19.37 -11.53 11.91
N LEU A 347 -18.92 -12.22 12.95
CA LEU A 347 -19.56 -13.41 13.50
C LEU A 347 -20.61 -13.03 14.55
N TYR A 348 -21.57 -13.91 14.81
CA TYR A 348 -22.56 -13.70 15.85
C TYR A 348 -21.93 -13.92 17.23
N THR A 349 -21.90 -12.86 18.03
CA THR A 349 -21.56 -12.93 19.46
C THR A 349 -22.83 -12.86 20.30
N PRO A 350 -23.14 -13.91 21.09
CA PRO A 350 -24.34 -13.91 21.91
C PRO A 350 -24.28 -12.82 23.01
N PRO A 351 -25.41 -12.17 23.34
CA PRO A 351 -25.44 -11.19 24.41
C PRO A 351 -25.12 -11.85 25.75
N LEU A 352 -24.25 -11.22 26.55
CA LEU A 352 -23.89 -11.71 27.88
C LEU A 352 -25.01 -11.38 28.88
N ILE A 353 -25.74 -12.40 29.35
CA ILE A 353 -26.90 -12.24 30.24
C ILE A 353 -26.50 -12.28 31.73
N GLN A 354 -25.42 -12.99 32.09
CA GLN A 354 -24.82 -12.98 33.44
C GLN A 354 -23.30 -13.20 33.36
N THR A 355 -22.50 -12.22 33.78
CA THR A 355 -21.03 -12.34 33.77
C THR A 355 -20.38 -11.66 34.96
N SER A 356 -19.27 -12.24 35.43
CA SER A 356 -18.41 -11.68 36.46
C SER A 356 -17.79 -10.36 36.02
N VAL A 357 -17.40 -9.52 36.99
CA VAL A 357 -16.70 -8.24 36.73
C VAL A 357 -15.44 -8.46 35.90
N PHE A 358 -14.67 -9.52 36.17
CA PHE A 358 -13.50 -9.89 35.38
C PHE A 358 -13.82 -10.16 33.90
N ARG A 359 -14.90 -10.91 33.63
CA ARG A 359 -15.34 -11.17 32.24
C ARG A 359 -15.88 -9.91 31.56
N ARG A 360 -16.43 -8.96 32.32
CA ARG A 360 -16.78 -7.63 31.78
C ARG A 360 -15.54 -6.83 31.38
N PHE A 361 -14.47 -6.85 32.18
CA PHE A 361 -13.20 -6.21 31.82
C PHE A 361 -12.57 -6.83 30.57
N ILE A 362 -12.52 -8.16 30.48
CA ILE A 362 -12.07 -8.87 29.27
C ILE A 362 -12.91 -8.44 28.07
N ARG A 363 -14.24 -8.40 28.20
CA ARG A 363 -15.11 -7.97 27.10
C ARG A 363 -14.83 -6.53 26.67
N VAL A 364 -14.62 -5.60 27.61
CA VAL A 364 -14.26 -4.21 27.27
C VAL A 364 -12.97 -4.20 26.47
N PHE A 365 -11.96 -4.96 26.88
CA PHE A 365 -10.71 -5.11 26.15
C PHE A 365 -10.91 -5.72 24.75
N GLU A 366 -11.63 -6.84 24.62
CA GLU A 366 -11.97 -7.45 23.32
C GLU A 366 -12.69 -6.48 22.39
N GLU A 367 -13.60 -5.66 22.94
CA GLU A 367 -14.32 -4.64 22.18
C GLU A 367 -13.43 -3.45 21.78
N THR A 368 -12.38 -3.13 22.53
CA THR A 368 -11.35 -2.17 22.08
C THR A 368 -10.49 -2.70 20.93
N LEU A 369 -10.31 -4.03 20.87
CA LEU A 369 -9.63 -4.72 19.77
C LEU A 369 -10.58 -5.06 18.61
N ASN A 370 -11.87 -4.70 18.71
CA ASN A 370 -12.84 -4.97 17.66
C ASN A 370 -12.53 -4.13 16.41
N ALA A 371 -12.04 -4.79 15.37
CA ALA A 371 -11.61 -4.14 14.14
C ALA A 371 -12.75 -3.35 13.45
N GLN A 372 -14.01 -3.79 13.55
CA GLN A 372 -15.14 -3.03 13.02
C GLN A 372 -15.34 -1.73 13.79
N ARG A 373 -15.25 -1.75 15.13
CA ARG A 373 -15.36 -0.52 15.94
C ARG A 373 -14.23 0.45 15.66
N GLN A 374 -13.00 -0.04 15.55
CA GLN A 374 -11.84 0.77 15.19
C GLN A 374 -12.04 1.43 13.80
N HIS A 375 -12.54 0.69 12.82
CA HIS A 375 -12.89 1.24 11.51
C HIS A 375 -13.95 2.35 11.59
N GLU A 376 -15.06 2.12 12.31
CA GLU A 376 -16.11 3.14 12.45
C GLU A 376 -15.60 4.40 13.16
N ALA A 377 -14.71 4.25 14.15
CA ALA A 377 -14.08 5.39 14.82
C ALA A 377 -13.24 6.23 13.84
N VAL A 378 -12.45 5.59 12.99
CA VAL A 378 -11.71 6.28 11.92
C VAL A 378 -12.67 6.97 10.94
N LYS A 379 -13.72 6.26 10.50
CA LYS A 379 -14.71 6.78 9.56
C LYS A 379 -15.45 8.02 10.10
N LEU A 380 -15.70 8.09 11.41
CA LEU A 380 -16.29 9.25 12.06
C LEU A 380 -15.36 10.47 12.03
N LEU A 381 -14.05 10.25 12.17
CA LEU A 381 -13.03 11.30 12.16
C LEU A 381 -12.68 11.78 10.74
N THR A 382 -12.85 10.92 9.73
CA THR A 382 -12.59 11.24 8.32
C THR A 382 -13.78 11.89 7.61
N LYS A 383 -14.80 12.38 8.34
CA LYS A 383 -15.96 13.06 7.76
C LYS A 383 -15.58 14.44 7.23
N ASP A 384 -15.00 14.45 6.04
CA ASP A 384 -14.98 15.52 5.04
C ASP A 384 -14.53 14.85 3.73
N GLY A 385 -15.03 15.30 2.57
CA GLY A 385 -14.91 14.65 1.25
C GLY A 385 -13.49 14.41 0.68
N MET A 386 -12.46 14.37 1.53
CA MET A 386 -11.06 14.15 1.20
C MET A 386 -10.63 12.68 1.07
N MET A 387 -11.45 11.69 1.44
CA MET A 387 -11.07 10.27 1.37
C MET A 387 -12.24 9.36 0.99
N ASP A 388 -11.99 8.41 0.09
CA ASP A 388 -12.92 7.32 -0.24
C ASP A 388 -12.57 6.08 0.58
N LEU A 389 -13.06 6.03 1.82
CA LEU A 389 -12.86 4.91 2.75
C LEU A 389 -14.00 3.90 2.63
N ILE A 390 -13.71 2.71 2.11
CA ILE A 390 -14.67 1.60 1.92
C ILE A 390 -14.30 0.43 2.82
N ARG A 391 -15.29 -0.14 3.51
CA ARG A 391 -15.13 -1.30 4.39
C ARG A 391 -15.77 -2.54 3.79
N LEU A 392 -14.96 -3.56 3.54
CA LEU A 392 -15.42 -4.86 3.09
C LEU A 392 -15.30 -5.85 4.25
N ASN A 393 -16.41 -6.04 4.98
CA ASN A 393 -16.45 -6.95 6.12
C ASN A 393 -17.81 -7.69 6.19
N PRO A 394 -17.91 -8.89 5.59
CA PRO A 394 -19.18 -9.60 5.48
C PRO A 394 -19.68 -10.03 6.86
N ARG A 395 -21.00 -10.11 7.00
CA ARG A 395 -21.63 -10.73 8.17
C ARG A 395 -21.78 -12.21 7.88
N LEU A 396 -21.30 -13.05 8.78
CA LEU A 396 -21.33 -14.50 8.63
C LEU A 396 -22.29 -15.08 9.67
N ASP A 397 -23.20 -15.93 9.23
CA ASP A 397 -24.18 -16.61 10.08
C ASP A 397 -23.54 -17.85 10.73
N LEU A 398 -22.43 -17.61 11.44
CA LEU A 398 -21.68 -18.57 12.21
C LEU A 398 -21.58 -18.10 13.66
N HIS A 399 -21.52 -19.06 14.58
CA HIS A 399 -21.11 -18.80 15.96
C HIS A 399 -19.67 -18.33 15.98
N ASP A 400 -19.29 -17.58 17.02
CA ASP A 400 -17.94 -17.07 17.13
C ASP A 400 -16.89 -18.19 17.06
N VAL A 401 -15.93 -18.00 16.18
CA VAL A 401 -14.82 -18.93 15.90
C VAL A 401 -13.62 -18.39 16.67
N THR A 402 -12.89 -19.25 17.38
CA THR A 402 -11.68 -18.79 18.07
C THR A 402 -10.56 -18.49 17.08
N LEU A 403 -9.58 -17.67 17.47
CA LEU A 403 -8.48 -17.27 16.59
C LEU A 403 -7.59 -18.45 16.13
N ASP A 404 -7.71 -19.60 16.80
CA ASP A 404 -6.92 -20.82 16.64
C ASP A 404 -7.71 -22.03 16.10
N ASP A 405 -9.00 -21.88 15.79
CA ASP A 405 -9.82 -23.01 15.37
C ASP A 405 -9.67 -23.35 13.87
N ILE A 406 -8.67 -24.18 13.56
CA ILE A 406 -8.41 -24.68 12.20
C ILE A 406 -9.59 -25.49 11.65
N SER A 407 -10.32 -26.19 12.51
CA SER A 407 -11.40 -27.09 12.07
C SER A 407 -12.55 -26.33 11.41
N SER A 408 -12.68 -25.04 11.74
CA SER A 408 -13.68 -24.15 11.19
C SER A 408 -13.29 -23.50 9.85
N VAL A 409 -12.06 -23.64 9.35
CA VAL A 409 -11.61 -22.93 8.12
C VAL A 409 -12.42 -23.30 6.87
N SER A 410 -12.75 -24.58 6.68
CA SER A 410 -13.60 -25.02 5.58
C SER A 410 -15.02 -24.46 5.70
N SER A 411 -15.57 -24.44 6.92
CA SER A 411 -16.89 -23.87 7.21
C SER A 411 -16.93 -22.35 7.01
N LEU A 412 -15.83 -21.65 7.31
CA LEU A 412 -15.68 -20.21 7.08
C LEU A 412 -15.75 -19.90 5.59
N SER A 413 -15.00 -20.63 4.75
CA SER A 413 -15.04 -20.45 3.30
C SER A 413 -16.45 -20.65 2.75
N ALA A 414 -17.09 -21.78 3.11
CA ALA A 414 -18.46 -22.07 2.69
C ALA A 414 -19.47 -21.01 3.17
N SER A 415 -19.29 -20.48 4.38
CA SER A 415 -20.17 -19.45 4.92
C SER A 415 -19.97 -18.09 4.26
N VAL A 416 -18.76 -17.77 3.81
CA VAL A 416 -18.50 -16.55 3.03
C VAL A 416 -19.18 -16.64 1.67
N GLU A 417 -19.06 -17.78 0.98
CA GLU A 417 -19.75 -18.02 -0.29
C GLU A 417 -21.27 -17.94 -0.12
N ALA A 418 -21.81 -18.59 0.92
CA ALA A 418 -23.23 -18.51 1.25
C ALA A 418 -23.65 -17.07 1.56
N ALA A 419 -22.82 -16.32 2.32
CA ALA A 419 -23.08 -14.93 2.64
C ALA A 419 -23.19 -14.07 1.37
N PHE A 420 -22.30 -14.23 0.37
CA PHE A 420 -22.37 -13.44 -0.86
C PHE A 420 -23.65 -13.67 -1.68
N THR A 421 -24.30 -14.81 -1.52
CA THR A 421 -25.57 -15.13 -2.19
C THR A 421 -26.80 -14.72 -1.39
N SER A 422 -26.65 -14.37 -0.11
CA SER A 422 -27.77 -14.10 0.79
C SER A 422 -28.26 -12.65 0.71
N CYS A 423 -29.52 -12.43 1.08
CA CYS A 423 -30.11 -11.09 1.09
C CYS A 423 -29.45 -10.17 2.15
N SER A 424 -28.88 -10.74 3.21
CA SER A 424 -28.18 -10.01 4.27
C SER A 424 -26.84 -9.43 3.84
N ALA A 425 -26.28 -9.89 2.72
CA ALA A 425 -25.06 -9.34 2.14
C ALA A 425 -25.30 -8.24 1.09
N ARG A 426 -26.54 -7.80 0.86
CA ARG A 426 -26.82 -6.76 -0.16
C ARG A 426 -25.95 -5.52 -0.03
N GLN A 427 -25.76 -5.00 1.19
CA GLN A 427 -24.90 -3.83 1.42
C GLN A 427 -23.44 -4.14 1.10
N PHE A 428 -22.94 -5.28 1.56
CA PHE A 428 -21.57 -5.73 1.25
C PHE A 428 -21.35 -5.85 -0.27
N MET A 429 -22.31 -6.40 -1.01
CA MET A 429 -22.23 -6.53 -2.47
C MET A 429 -22.21 -5.17 -3.18
N LEU A 430 -22.96 -4.19 -2.67
CA LEU A 430 -22.91 -2.81 -3.19
C LEU A 430 -21.55 -2.17 -2.91
N ASP A 431 -21.03 -2.33 -1.70
CA ASP A 431 -19.73 -1.79 -1.30
C ASP A 431 -18.58 -2.44 -2.11
N ALA A 432 -18.64 -3.76 -2.33
CA ALA A 432 -17.67 -4.51 -3.13
C ALA A 432 -17.69 -4.07 -4.61
N LYS A 433 -18.87 -3.92 -5.21
CA LYS A 433 -19.02 -3.39 -6.57
C LYS A 433 -18.50 -1.96 -6.68
N SER A 434 -18.79 -1.14 -5.68
CA SER A 434 -18.33 0.25 -5.64
C SER A 434 -16.82 0.33 -5.49
N ALA A 435 -16.21 -0.51 -4.65
CA ALA A 435 -14.77 -0.66 -4.53
C ALA A 435 -14.13 -1.11 -5.85
N ALA A 436 -14.68 -2.14 -6.49
CA ALA A 436 -14.18 -2.66 -7.77
C ALA A 436 -14.14 -1.58 -8.86
N ARG A 437 -15.24 -0.83 -9.02
CA ARG A 437 -15.33 0.24 -10.03
C ARG A 437 -14.35 1.38 -9.75
N ARG A 438 -14.20 1.80 -8.50
CA ARG A 438 -13.22 2.83 -8.12
C ARG A 438 -11.79 2.36 -8.33
N LEU A 439 -11.47 1.12 -8.00
CA LEU A 439 -10.15 0.55 -8.27
C LEU A 439 -9.88 0.47 -9.78
N LEU A 440 -10.85 0.06 -10.58
CA LEU A 440 -10.74 0.05 -12.04
C LEU A 440 -10.52 1.46 -12.61
N ALA A 441 -11.30 2.45 -12.16
CA ALA A 441 -11.14 3.85 -12.57
C ALA A 441 -9.79 4.43 -12.14
N SER A 442 -9.30 4.03 -10.97
CA SER A 442 -8.02 4.48 -10.42
C SER A 442 -6.78 3.98 -11.19
N LEU A 443 -6.94 3.03 -12.11
CA LEU A 443 -5.90 2.61 -13.04
C LEU A 443 -5.57 3.69 -14.07
N PHE A 444 -6.46 4.67 -14.25
CA PHE A 444 -6.27 5.78 -15.17
C PHE A 444 -5.98 7.06 -14.41
N TYR A 445 -5.11 7.90 -14.97
CA TYR A 445 -4.72 9.19 -14.40
C TYR A 445 -4.47 10.19 -15.51
N PHE A 446 -4.43 11.48 -15.16
CA PHE A 446 -4.27 12.57 -16.14
C PHE A 446 -2.92 13.27 -15.98
N GLU A 447 -2.21 13.48 -17.08
CA GLU A 447 -0.98 14.29 -17.12
C GLU A 447 -1.18 15.53 -17.98
N LEU A 448 -0.87 16.69 -17.43
CA LEU A 448 -0.91 17.97 -18.14
C LEU A 448 0.31 18.11 -19.06
N ASP A 449 0.09 18.55 -20.31
CA ASP A 449 1.17 18.91 -21.23
C ASP A 449 1.64 20.36 -20.98
N TRP A 450 2.90 20.63 -21.30
CA TRP A 450 3.55 21.92 -21.10
C TRP A 450 3.26 22.93 -22.22
N LYS A 451 2.80 22.47 -23.40
CA LYS A 451 2.52 23.34 -24.55
C LYS A 451 1.16 24.04 -24.41
N LEU A 452 1.19 25.33 -24.14
CA LEU A 452 0.01 26.21 -24.23
C LEU A 452 -0.29 26.54 -25.70
N ARG A 453 -1.55 26.47 -26.13
CA ARG A 453 -2.00 27.19 -27.33
C ARG A 453 -3.14 28.14 -26.97
N LYS A 454 -3.18 29.28 -27.64
CA LYS A 454 -4.32 30.20 -27.51
C LYS A 454 -5.52 29.54 -28.18
N SER A 455 -6.65 29.53 -27.48
CA SER A 455 -7.93 29.13 -28.08
C SER A 455 -8.38 30.22 -29.05
N ASP A 456 -9.10 29.83 -30.10
CA ASP A 456 -9.80 30.77 -30.99
C ASP A 456 -11.02 31.41 -30.30
N ASP A 457 -11.47 30.84 -29.18
CA ASP A 457 -12.59 31.32 -28.38
C ASP A 457 -12.15 32.45 -27.42
N LYS A 458 -12.69 33.66 -27.60
CA LYS A 458 -12.27 34.87 -26.85
C LYS A 458 -12.52 34.69 -25.35
N GLY A 459 -11.44 34.54 -24.59
CA GLY A 459 -11.45 34.51 -23.11
C GLY A 459 -11.21 33.15 -22.47
N LYS A 460 -11.16 32.06 -23.26
CA LYS A 460 -10.78 30.73 -22.77
C LYS A 460 -9.35 30.38 -23.15
N THR A 461 -8.63 29.74 -22.24
CA THR A 461 -7.31 29.16 -22.53
C THR A 461 -7.49 27.67 -22.83
N MET A 462 -6.76 27.17 -23.81
CA MET A 462 -6.78 25.75 -24.17
C MET A 462 -5.44 25.12 -23.80
N GLN A 463 -5.50 24.04 -23.03
CA GLN A 463 -4.32 23.28 -22.64
C GLN A 463 -4.53 21.80 -22.93
N LYS A 464 -3.50 21.18 -23.50
CA LYS A 464 -3.49 19.75 -23.78
C LYS A 464 -3.07 18.95 -22.56
N GLY A 465 -3.52 17.71 -22.50
CA GLY A 465 -2.97 16.71 -21.62
C GLY A 465 -3.34 15.30 -22.10
N PHE A 466 -2.96 14.32 -21.30
CA PHE A 466 -3.06 12.92 -21.67
C PHE A 466 -3.67 12.11 -20.53
N VAL A 467 -4.72 11.36 -20.81
CA VAL A 467 -5.17 10.27 -19.92
C VAL A 467 -4.28 9.07 -20.20
N ARG A 468 -3.62 8.58 -19.15
CA ARG A 468 -2.69 7.45 -19.18
C ARG A 468 -3.18 6.35 -18.26
N THR A 469 -2.63 5.16 -18.45
CA THR A 469 -2.93 3.99 -17.62
C THR A 469 -1.72 3.52 -16.82
N ARG A 470 -1.98 2.91 -15.65
CA ARG A 470 -1.00 2.20 -14.83
C ARG A 470 -0.81 0.74 -15.25
N LEU A 471 -1.62 0.25 -16.19
CA LEU A 471 -1.56 -1.14 -16.67
C LEU A 471 -0.40 -1.39 -17.63
N ARG A 472 0.02 -2.66 -17.72
CA ARG A 472 0.84 -3.16 -18.83
C ARG A 472 0.04 -3.20 -20.13
N ARG A 473 0.73 -3.25 -21.26
CA ARG A 473 0.07 -3.33 -22.58
C ARG A 473 -0.87 -4.53 -22.65
N GLU A 474 -0.38 -5.70 -22.24
CA GLU A 474 -1.15 -6.94 -22.21
C GLU A 474 -2.37 -6.83 -21.27
N GLU A 475 -2.16 -6.33 -20.04
CA GLU A 475 -3.23 -6.09 -19.07
C GLU A 475 -4.30 -5.10 -19.59
N PHE A 476 -3.87 -4.05 -20.29
CA PHE A 476 -4.77 -3.07 -20.90
C PHE A 476 -5.59 -3.67 -22.06
N GLU A 477 -4.99 -4.54 -22.86
CA GLU A 477 -5.68 -5.27 -23.92
C GLU A 477 -6.75 -6.20 -23.32
N SER A 478 -6.45 -6.89 -22.22
CA SER A 478 -7.45 -7.67 -21.47
C SER A 478 -8.57 -6.81 -20.91
N LEU A 479 -8.25 -5.63 -20.35
CA LEU A 479 -9.27 -4.67 -19.91
C LEU A 479 -10.18 -4.25 -21.06
N ARG A 480 -9.61 -3.91 -22.22
CA ARG A 480 -10.39 -3.49 -23.40
C ARG A 480 -11.25 -4.62 -23.95
N ALA A 481 -10.76 -5.87 -23.94
CA ALA A 481 -11.54 -7.03 -24.35
C ALA A 481 -12.71 -7.30 -23.39
N ARG A 482 -12.49 -7.13 -22.08
CA ARG A 482 -13.51 -7.31 -21.04
C ARG A 482 -14.56 -6.20 -21.04
N TYR A 483 -14.14 -4.97 -21.35
CA TYR A 483 -14.95 -3.76 -21.26
C TYR A 483 -14.94 -2.96 -22.59
N PRO A 484 -15.49 -3.51 -23.68
CA PRO A 484 -15.38 -2.92 -25.01
C PRO A 484 -16.14 -1.58 -25.17
N ASP A 485 -17.16 -1.35 -24.34
CA ASP A 485 -18.02 -0.17 -24.39
C ASP A 485 -17.53 0.99 -23.49
N VAL A 486 -16.40 0.80 -22.80
CA VAL A 486 -15.88 1.78 -21.87
C VAL A 486 -15.13 2.88 -22.61
N HIS A 487 -15.40 4.13 -22.23
CA HIS A 487 -14.80 5.33 -22.80
C HIS A 487 -14.57 6.37 -21.70
N PHE A 488 -13.74 7.37 -21.97
CA PHE A 488 -13.57 8.52 -21.10
C PHE A 488 -14.60 9.60 -21.47
N ARG A 489 -15.10 10.31 -20.45
CA ARG A 489 -15.99 11.47 -20.61
C ARG A 489 -15.39 12.68 -19.89
N ILE A 490 -15.35 13.81 -20.59
CA ILE A 490 -14.78 15.08 -20.12
C ILE A 490 -15.71 16.21 -20.58
N GLY A 491 -16.50 16.74 -19.66
CA GLY A 491 -17.64 17.58 -20.01
C GLY A 491 -18.57 16.85 -20.98
N ASP A 492 -18.80 17.44 -22.15
CA ASP A 492 -19.63 16.86 -23.22
C ASP A 492 -18.83 16.00 -24.22
N THR A 493 -17.51 15.89 -24.06
CA THR A 493 -16.66 15.15 -24.99
C THR A 493 -16.49 13.70 -24.55
N GLN A 494 -16.64 12.77 -25.49
CA GLN A 494 -16.37 11.36 -25.31
C GLN A 494 -15.10 10.94 -26.06
N ILE A 495 -14.22 10.21 -25.40
CA ILE A 495 -12.92 9.81 -25.92
C ILE A 495 -12.76 8.31 -25.73
N GLY A 496 -12.40 7.59 -26.81
CA GLY A 496 -12.18 6.15 -26.74
C GLY A 496 -11.03 5.76 -25.81
N LEU A 497 -11.08 4.53 -25.29
CA LEU A 497 -10.00 4.01 -24.44
C LEU A 497 -8.70 3.84 -25.26
N SER A 498 -7.60 4.40 -24.74
CA SER A 498 -6.25 4.26 -25.29
C SER A 498 -5.23 4.18 -24.14
N LEU A 499 -4.06 3.58 -24.39
CA LEU A 499 -2.92 3.61 -23.46
C LEU A 499 -2.48 5.04 -23.12
N CYS A 500 -2.66 5.94 -24.09
CA CYS A 500 -2.41 7.37 -23.97
C CYS A 500 -3.47 8.09 -24.82
N ALA A 501 -4.52 8.59 -24.18
CA ALA A 501 -5.58 9.34 -24.85
C ALA A 501 -5.30 10.84 -24.72
N GLU A 502 -5.19 11.54 -25.85
CA GLU A 502 -5.02 12.99 -25.86
C GLU A 502 -6.35 13.70 -25.53
N VAL A 503 -6.27 14.72 -24.69
CA VAL A 503 -7.40 15.52 -24.23
C VAL A 503 -7.07 16.99 -24.37
N GLU A 504 -8.04 17.77 -24.84
CA GLU A 504 -7.98 19.23 -24.84
C GLU A 504 -8.90 19.79 -23.76
N ILE A 505 -8.35 20.61 -22.87
CA ILE A 505 -9.09 21.23 -21.76
C ILE A 505 -9.22 22.72 -22.04
N LEU A 506 -10.47 23.18 -22.08
CA LEU A 506 -10.82 24.60 -22.13
C LEU A 506 -11.14 25.08 -20.72
N TYR A 507 -10.46 26.14 -20.27
CA TYR A 507 -10.69 26.71 -18.94
C TYR A 507 -10.63 28.24 -18.97
N THR A 508 -11.37 28.85 -18.05
CA THR A 508 -11.39 30.32 -17.88
C THR A 508 -10.49 30.73 -16.70
N SER A 509 -10.50 29.94 -15.63
CA SER A 509 -9.61 30.10 -14.47
C SER A 509 -8.76 28.85 -14.26
N LYS A 510 -7.50 29.03 -13.83
CA LYS A 510 -6.63 27.88 -13.49
C LYS A 510 -7.13 27.08 -12.28
N THR A 511 -7.98 27.66 -11.45
CA THR A 511 -8.57 27.00 -10.26
C THR A 511 -9.92 26.35 -10.56
N GLU A 512 -10.43 26.50 -11.78
CA GLU A 512 -11.67 25.85 -12.22
C GLU A 512 -11.49 24.33 -12.18
N LEU A 513 -12.46 23.64 -11.59
CA LEU A 513 -12.45 22.19 -11.49
C LEU A 513 -13.09 21.57 -12.72
N PHE A 514 -12.50 20.50 -13.23
CA PHE A 514 -13.07 19.67 -14.28
C PHE A 514 -12.88 18.19 -13.95
N ASN A 515 -13.85 17.38 -14.38
CA ASN A 515 -13.87 15.96 -14.09
C ASN A 515 -13.45 15.18 -15.33
N ILE A 516 -12.72 14.09 -15.10
CA ILE A 516 -12.49 13.08 -16.11
C ILE A 516 -13.05 11.78 -15.55
N GLU A 517 -14.02 11.21 -16.26
CA GLU A 517 -14.72 10.02 -15.81
C GLU A 517 -14.49 8.88 -16.80
N ILE A 518 -14.37 7.67 -16.27
CA ILE A 518 -14.48 6.44 -17.05
C ILE A 518 -15.94 6.00 -17.01
N VAL A 519 -16.54 5.78 -18.18
CA VAL A 519 -17.97 5.56 -18.34
C VAL A 519 -18.20 4.18 -18.96
N HIS A 520 -19.00 3.38 -18.27
CA HIS A 520 -19.57 2.12 -18.74
C HIS A 520 -21.10 2.27 -18.89
N ARG A 521 -21.74 1.36 -19.61
CA ARG A 521 -23.21 1.37 -19.82
C ARG A 521 -24.03 1.38 -18.52
N SER A 522 -23.46 0.87 -17.43
CA SER A 522 -24.15 0.69 -16.14
C SER A 522 -23.58 1.50 -14.97
N TRP A 523 -22.49 2.23 -15.17
CA TRP A 523 -21.83 3.02 -14.12
C TRP A 523 -20.86 4.03 -14.72
N ALA A 524 -20.58 5.09 -13.98
CA ALA A 524 -19.51 6.04 -14.27
C ALA A 524 -18.74 6.29 -12.97
N GLU A 525 -17.42 6.42 -13.06
CA GLU A 525 -16.55 6.75 -11.93
C GLU A 525 -15.48 7.74 -12.38
N GLU A 526 -15.05 8.60 -11.47
CA GLU A 526 -13.95 9.53 -11.70
C GLU A 526 -12.60 8.78 -11.73
N ILE A 527 -11.71 9.18 -12.65
CA ILE A 527 -10.36 8.60 -12.72
C ILE A 527 -9.49 9.08 -11.56
N SER A 528 -8.34 8.43 -11.36
CA SER A 528 -7.41 8.74 -10.27
C SER A 528 -6.99 10.21 -10.26
N GLY A 529 -7.31 10.91 -9.17
CA GLY A 529 -6.95 12.32 -8.94
C GLY A 529 -7.99 13.34 -9.42
N SER A 530 -9.04 12.92 -10.12
CA SER A 530 -10.20 13.77 -10.43
C SER A 530 -10.98 14.09 -9.14
N PRO A 531 -11.60 15.28 -9.02
CA PRO A 531 -11.62 16.39 -9.98
C PRO A 531 -10.29 17.14 -10.04
N PHE A 532 -9.93 17.63 -11.24
CA PHE A 532 -8.67 18.32 -11.48
C PHE A 532 -8.86 19.83 -11.61
N SER A 533 -7.82 20.60 -11.26
CA SER A 533 -7.67 21.99 -11.70
C SER A 533 -6.31 22.15 -12.38
N ILE A 534 -6.19 23.10 -13.31
CA ILE A 534 -4.91 23.37 -13.99
C ILE A 534 -3.83 23.79 -12.99
N ALA A 535 -4.20 24.58 -11.97
CA ALA A 535 -3.29 24.96 -10.89
C ALA A 535 -2.83 23.74 -10.07
N GLY A 536 -3.75 22.86 -9.68
CA GLY A 536 -3.43 21.64 -8.94
C GLY A 536 -2.55 20.68 -9.74
N LEU A 537 -2.80 20.53 -11.04
CA LEU A 537 -1.97 19.73 -11.94
C LEU A 537 -0.56 20.33 -12.11
N GLN A 538 -0.44 21.66 -12.24
CA GLN A 538 0.85 22.36 -12.30
C GLN A 538 1.66 22.21 -11.01
N GLU A 539 0.99 22.21 -9.86
CA GLU A 539 1.62 21.97 -8.55
C GLU A 539 2.07 20.51 -8.43
N ALA A 540 1.19 19.55 -8.74
CA ALA A 540 1.49 18.12 -8.67
C ALA A 540 2.64 17.72 -9.61
N GLN A 541 2.71 18.28 -10.82
CA GLN A 541 3.74 17.97 -11.81
C GLN A 541 4.94 18.94 -11.78
N CYS A 542 5.13 19.70 -10.69
CA CYS A 542 6.14 20.75 -10.65
C CYS A 542 7.60 20.29 -10.82
N GLU A 543 7.87 19.00 -10.57
CA GLU A 543 9.19 18.41 -10.80
C GLU A 543 9.52 18.24 -12.29
N TYR A 544 8.49 18.12 -13.12
CA TYR A 544 8.59 17.73 -14.53
C TYR A 544 8.24 18.87 -15.48
N LEU A 545 7.29 19.72 -15.08
CA LEU A 545 6.90 20.88 -15.87
C LEU A 545 7.96 21.99 -15.79
N PRO A 546 8.03 22.85 -16.82
CA PRO A 546 8.87 24.04 -16.75
C PRO A 546 8.57 24.90 -15.51
N LEU A 547 9.61 25.33 -14.79
CA LEU A 547 9.54 26.20 -13.60
C LEU A 547 8.77 27.50 -13.87
N SER A 548 8.74 27.96 -15.12
CA SER A 548 7.93 29.12 -15.55
C SER A 548 6.42 28.88 -15.43
N LEU A 549 5.95 27.62 -15.52
CA LEU A 549 4.55 27.24 -15.42
C LEU A 549 4.11 26.98 -13.97
N CYS A 550 5.04 26.58 -13.09
CA CYS A 550 4.75 26.17 -11.72
C CYS A 550 4.63 27.33 -10.72
N GLY A 551 4.81 28.58 -11.16
CA GLY A 551 4.89 29.74 -10.27
C GLY A 551 6.12 29.69 -9.35
N ARG A 552 6.48 30.80 -8.70
CA ARG A 552 7.55 30.81 -7.70
C ARG A 552 7.10 30.11 -6.41
N LEU A 553 6.87 28.81 -6.46
CA LEU A 553 6.65 27.98 -5.28
C LEU A 553 7.99 27.81 -4.57
N LYS A 554 8.27 28.69 -3.60
CA LYS A 554 9.23 28.36 -2.54
C LYS A 554 8.67 27.11 -1.87
N ARG A 555 9.35 25.96 -1.96
CA ARG A 555 9.19 24.87 -0.99
C ARG A 555 9.29 25.53 0.39
N LYS A 556 8.17 25.77 1.07
CA LYS A 556 8.22 25.93 2.52
C LYS A 556 8.66 24.55 2.98
N ARG A 557 9.95 24.43 3.33
CA ARG A 557 10.45 23.31 4.13
C ARG A 557 9.48 23.21 5.31
N ALA A 558 8.67 22.16 5.31
CA ALA A 558 7.85 21.79 6.45
C ALA A 558 8.75 21.05 7.44
#